data_AF-A0A3C2C2Z4-F1
#
_entry.id   AF-A0A3C2C2Z4-F1
#
_cell.length_a   1.000
_cell.length_b   1.000
_cell.length_c   1.000
_cell.angle_alpha   90.00
_cell.angle_beta   90.00
_cell.angle_gamma   90.00
#
_symmetry.space_group_name_H-M   'P 1'
#
loop_
_entity.id
_entity.type
_entity.pdbx_description
1 polymer ?
#
loop_
_entity_poly.entity_id
_entity_poly.type
_entity_poly.pdbx_seq_one_letter_code
_entity_poly.pdbx_strand_id
1 'polypeptide(L)'
;MSKIIGIDLGTTNSCVAIMDGGSVKIIENSEGDRTTPSIIAYPKDSEEVLVGQPAKRQAVTNPENTLYAIKRLIGRRFDEDAVQKDINLVPYKIVKADNGDAWVEVKGKKMAAPEISARVIEKMKKTAEEYLGETVTEAVITVPAYFNDSQRQATKDAGKIAGLNVKRIINEPTAAALAYGMDKLTGDKTVAVYDLGGGTFDVSIIEMEDIDGEKHFEVLSTNGDTFLGGEDFDQRIISYLVEEFKKDQGVDLTNDPMALQRLKEAAEKAKIELSSSEQTEVNLPYVTADASGPKHLNIKLTRAKLESLVDDLLKRTIEPCKTALKDAKLSSGDIDEVILVGGQTRMPKVG
;
A
#
# COMPACT_ATOMS: atom_id res chain seq x y z
N MET A 1 27.58 -12.86 -12.19
CA MET A 1 27.03 -11.62 -11.63
C MET A 1 25.68 -11.99 -11.02
N SER A 2 25.43 -11.65 -9.76
CA SER A 2 24.12 -11.93 -9.14
C SER A 2 23.02 -11.20 -9.92
N LYS A 3 21.87 -11.85 -10.15
CA LYS A 3 20.74 -11.17 -10.80
C LYS A 3 20.30 -9.92 -10.03
N ILE A 4 19.91 -8.87 -10.74
CA ILE A 4 19.24 -7.70 -10.18
C ILE A 4 17.75 -8.02 -10.10
N ILE A 5 17.16 -7.90 -8.91
CA ILE A 5 15.73 -8.14 -8.69
C ILE A 5 14.94 -6.82 -8.72
N GLY A 6 13.68 -6.87 -9.18
CA GLY A 6 12.75 -5.75 -9.08
C GLY A 6 11.82 -5.96 -7.90
N ILE A 7 11.78 -5.00 -6.97
CA ILE A 7 10.90 -5.06 -5.81
C ILE A 7 9.90 -3.91 -5.90
N ASP A 8 8.63 -4.27 -6.01
CA ASP A 8 7.54 -3.35 -5.69
C ASP A 8 7.33 -3.34 -4.18
N LEU A 9 7.71 -2.23 -3.51
CA LEU A 9 7.56 -2.07 -2.07
C LEU A 9 6.29 -1.27 -1.79
N GLY A 10 5.12 -1.92 -1.76
CA GLY A 10 3.85 -1.23 -1.58
C GLY A 10 3.45 -0.99 -0.12
N THR A 11 2.47 -0.10 0.09
CA THR A 11 1.93 0.23 1.42
C THR A 11 1.26 -0.98 2.08
N THR A 12 0.49 -1.74 1.30
CA THR A 12 -0.30 -2.89 1.79
C THR A 12 0.33 -4.22 1.40
N ASN A 13 0.85 -4.32 0.17
CA ASN A 13 1.47 -5.54 -0.36
C ASN A 13 2.77 -5.17 -1.08
N SER A 14 3.74 -6.07 -1.04
CA SER A 14 4.96 -6.02 -1.83
C SER A 14 5.00 -7.18 -2.83
N CYS A 15 5.71 -6.99 -3.94
CA CYS A 15 5.90 -7.99 -4.99
C CYS A 15 7.37 -8.01 -5.42
N VAL A 16 7.88 -9.17 -5.80
CA VAL A 16 9.23 -9.31 -6.34
C VAL A 16 9.20 -10.00 -7.70
N ALA A 17 9.97 -9.46 -8.64
CA ALA A 17 10.10 -9.98 -9.98
C ALA A 17 11.57 -10.06 -10.40
N ILE A 18 11.85 -10.95 -11.36
CA ILE A 18 13.15 -11.12 -11.99
C ILE A 18 13.01 -11.09 -13.51
N MET A 19 14.13 -10.82 -14.18
CA MET A 19 14.26 -11.14 -15.61
C MET A 19 14.72 -12.59 -15.76
N ASP A 20 13.96 -13.37 -16.52
CA ASP A 20 14.25 -14.76 -16.85
C ASP A 20 14.14 -14.98 -18.36
N GLY A 21 15.29 -15.21 -19.03
CA GLY A 21 15.34 -15.45 -20.47
C GLY A 21 14.74 -14.35 -21.35
N GLY A 22 14.76 -13.09 -20.89
CA GLY A 22 14.16 -11.95 -21.60
C GLY A 22 12.70 -11.67 -21.23
N SER A 23 12.06 -12.53 -20.43
CA SER A 23 10.71 -12.32 -19.92
C SER A 23 10.73 -11.89 -18.44
N VAL A 24 9.73 -11.13 -18.02
CA VAL A 24 9.53 -10.79 -16.61
C VAL A 24 8.80 -11.94 -15.91
N LYS A 25 9.31 -12.37 -14.76
CA LYS A 25 8.66 -13.38 -13.92
C LYS A 25 8.44 -12.85 -12.51
N ILE A 26 7.19 -12.85 -12.07
CA ILE A 26 6.81 -12.62 -10.66
C ILE A 26 7.07 -13.91 -9.88
N ILE A 27 7.74 -13.79 -8.73
CA ILE A 27 8.13 -14.93 -7.91
C ILE A 27 7.11 -15.13 -6.78
N GLU A 28 6.68 -16.38 -6.59
CA GLU A 28 5.85 -16.79 -5.47
C GLU A 28 6.69 -16.86 -4.19
N ASN A 29 6.16 -16.32 -3.10
CA ASN A 29 6.81 -16.39 -1.79
C ASN A 29 6.71 -17.80 -1.18
N SER A 30 7.32 -17.99 -0.01
CA SER A 30 7.28 -19.27 0.73
C SER A 30 5.88 -19.72 1.15
N GLU A 31 4.89 -18.83 1.09
CA GLU A 31 3.48 -19.12 1.37
C GLU A 31 2.69 -19.49 0.10
N GLY A 32 3.30 -19.43 -1.08
CA GLY A 32 2.68 -19.72 -2.39
C GLY A 32 1.98 -18.51 -3.02
N ASP A 33 2.10 -17.31 -2.44
CA ASP A 33 1.45 -16.10 -2.94
C ASP A 33 2.42 -15.26 -3.79
N ARG A 34 1.90 -14.62 -4.85
CA ARG A 34 2.67 -13.71 -5.72
C ARG A 34 2.90 -12.32 -5.15
N THR A 35 2.23 -12.01 -4.05
CA THR A 35 2.41 -10.77 -3.30
C THR A 35 2.51 -11.10 -1.82
N THR A 36 3.29 -10.35 -1.08
CA THR A 36 3.44 -10.50 0.37
C THR A 36 2.87 -9.27 1.07
N PRO A 37 2.00 -9.43 2.08
CA PRO A 37 1.56 -8.29 2.89
C PRO A 37 2.74 -7.51 3.47
N SER A 38 2.72 -6.19 3.36
CA SER A 38 3.72 -5.28 3.95
C SER A 38 3.47 -5.09 5.44
N ILE A 39 3.43 -6.22 6.16
CA ILE A 39 3.08 -6.33 7.58
C ILE A 39 4.24 -7.03 8.30
N ILE A 40 4.68 -6.44 9.40
CA ILE A 40 5.76 -6.94 10.25
C ILE A 40 5.17 -7.10 11.65
N ALA A 41 5.43 -8.21 12.32
CA ALA A 41 5.00 -8.40 13.69
C ALA A 41 6.15 -8.86 14.58
N TYR A 42 6.13 -8.37 15.81
CA TYR A 42 7.02 -8.77 16.88
C TYR A 42 6.20 -9.53 17.92
N PRO A 43 6.13 -10.87 17.85
CA PRO A 43 5.34 -11.68 18.78
C PRO A 43 5.80 -11.43 20.21
N LYS A 44 4.88 -11.42 21.18
CA LYS A 44 5.21 -11.13 22.59
C LYS A 44 6.22 -12.14 23.16
N ASP A 45 6.04 -13.41 22.83
CA ASP A 45 6.76 -14.55 23.42
C ASP A 45 7.82 -15.16 22.47
N SER A 46 8.22 -14.44 21.42
CA SER A 46 9.26 -14.87 20.48
C SER A 46 10.18 -13.72 20.09
N GLU A 47 11.45 -14.05 19.85
CA GLU A 47 12.43 -13.17 19.21
C GLU A 47 12.35 -13.21 17.68
N GLU A 48 11.62 -14.19 17.13
CA GLU A 48 11.40 -14.30 15.68
C GLU A 48 10.47 -13.19 15.20
N VAL A 49 10.96 -12.35 14.30
CA VAL A 49 10.18 -11.33 13.61
C VAL A 49 9.37 -11.98 12.49
N LEU A 50 8.06 -11.83 12.52
CA LEU A 50 7.17 -12.32 11.47
C LEU A 50 7.01 -11.25 10.40
N VAL A 51 6.98 -11.67 9.13
CA VAL A 51 6.77 -10.78 7.97
C VAL A 51 5.78 -11.41 7.01
N GLY A 52 4.85 -10.64 6.45
CA GLY A 52 3.90 -11.12 5.46
C GLY A 52 2.67 -11.80 6.06
N GLN A 53 2.24 -12.90 5.45
CA GLN A 53 1.03 -13.62 5.88
C GLN A 53 1.08 -14.11 7.33
N PRO A 54 2.21 -14.64 7.86
CA PRO A 54 2.33 -14.97 9.28
C PRO A 54 2.08 -13.76 10.20
N ALA A 55 2.59 -12.58 9.85
CA ALA A 55 2.37 -11.36 10.61
C ALA A 55 0.90 -10.91 10.51
N LYS A 56 0.29 -10.96 9.31
CA LYS A 56 -1.12 -10.62 9.10
C LYS A 56 -2.04 -11.48 9.97
N ARG A 57 -1.80 -12.81 10.04
CA ARG A 57 -2.64 -13.76 10.78
C ARG A 57 -2.72 -13.49 12.29
N GLN A 58 -1.66 -12.98 12.91
CA GLN A 58 -1.62 -12.72 14.34
C GLN A 58 -1.96 -11.26 14.73
N ALA A 59 -2.26 -10.40 13.75
CA ALA A 59 -2.49 -8.97 13.98
C ALA A 59 -3.60 -8.72 15.01
N VAL A 60 -4.69 -9.52 14.95
CA VAL A 60 -5.84 -9.44 15.87
C VAL A 60 -5.47 -9.59 17.35
N THR A 61 -4.53 -10.48 17.67
CA THR A 61 -4.15 -10.78 19.07
C THR A 61 -2.91 -10.02 19.53
N ASN A 62 -2.25 -9.29 18.62
CA ASN A 62 -1.04 -8.52 18.90
C ASN A 62 -1.02 -7.17 18.16
N PRO A 63 -2.08 -6.33 18.26
CA PRO A 63 -2.22 -5.15 17.42
C PRO A 63 -1.12 -4.10 17.66
N GLU A 64 -0.69 -3.90 18.91
CA GLU A 64 0.33 -2.90 19.27
C GLU A 64 1.73 -3.21 18.75
N ASN A 65 2.06 -4.49 18.54
CA ASN A 65 3.37 -4.94 18.04
C ASN A 65 3.30 -5.46 16.59
N THR A 66 2.19 -5.17 15.89
CA THR A 66 2.02 -5.50 14.47
C THR A 66 2.00 -4.22 13.67
N LEU A 67 3.06 -4.02 12.90
CA LEU A 67 3.33 -2.84 12.10
C LEU A 67 2.85 -3.05 10.66
N TYR A 68 2.09 -2.10 10.15
CA TYR A 68 1.58 -2.08 8.77
C TYR A 68 1.46 -0.63 8.29
N ALA A 69 1.30 -0.44 6.97
CA ALA A 69 1.23 0.88 6.35
C ALA A 69 2.43 1.80 6.66
N ILE A 70 3.57 1.23 7.05
CA ILE A 70 4.80 1.98 7.42
C ILE A 70 5.31 2.85 6.28
N LYS A 71 4.99 2.51 5.02
CA LYS A 71 5.27 3.36 3.85
C LYS A 71 4.63 4.74 3.94
N ARG A 72 3.55 4.93 4.71
CA ARG A 72 2.96 6.26 5.00
C ARG A 72 3.85 7.10 5.93
N LEU A 73 4.74 6.48 6.72
CA LEU A 73 5.63 7.14 7.68
C LEU A 73 7.06 7.34 7.16
N ILE A 74 7.49 6.55 6.16
CA ILE A 74 8.88 6.55 5.68
C ILE A 74 9.26 7.95 5.15
N GLY A 75 10.37 8.50 5.65
CA GLY A 75 10.88 9.82 5.27
C GLY A 75 10.02 11.01 5.72
N ARG A 76 9.11 10.83 6.68
CA ARG A 76 8.30 11.92 7.25
C ARG A 76 8.79 12.40 8.61
N ARG A 77 8.48 13.65 8.92
CA ARG A 77 8.66 14.25 10.24
C ARG A 77 7.48 13.91 11.13
N PHE A 78 7.75 13.71 12.42
CA PHE A 78 6.71 13.38 13.38
C PHE A 78 5.58 14.42 13.40
N ASP A 79 5.93 15.70 13.31
CA ASP A 79 4.98 16.81 13.43
C ASP A 79 4.16 17.09 12.14
N GLU A 80 4.34 16.32 11.06
CA GLU A 80 3.53 16.47 9.83
C GLU A 80 2.07 16.09 10.07
N ASP A 81 1.13 16.85 9.51
CA ASP A 81 -0.32 16.60 9.62
C ASP A 81 -0.72 15.17 9.22
N ALA A 82 -0.07 14.61 8.20
CA ALA A 82 -0.28 13.24 7.76
C ALA A 82 0.08 12.22 8.87
N VAL A 83 1.21 12.43 9.55
CA VAL A 83 1.65 11.56 10.65
C VAL A 83 0.76 11.73 11.88
N GLN A 84 0.36 12.97 12.19
CA GLN A 84 -0.55 13.25 13.30
C GLN A 84 -1.92 12.60 13.10
N LYS A 85 -2.39 12.49 11.85
CA LYS A 85 -3.59 11.70 11.52
C LYS A 85 -3.34 10.21 11.76
N ASP A 86 -2.26 9.64 11.23
CA ASP A 86 -1.94 8.21 11.37
C ASP A 86 -1.81 7.77 12.83
N ILE A 87 -1.28 8.61 13.73
CA ILE A 87 -1.20 8.35 15.19
C ILE A 87 -2.55 7.94 15.78
N ASN A 88 -3.65 8.51 15.28
CA ASN A 88 -4.99 8.24 15.77
C ASN A 88 -5.68 7.06 15.05
N LEU A 89 -5.04 6.52 14.00
CA LEU A 89 -5.63 5.50 13.12
C LEU A 89 -5.01 4.12 13.31
N VAL A 90 -3.79 4.04 13.84
CA VAL A 90 -3.05 2.77 14.00
C VAL A 90 -2.94 2.37 15.47
N PRO A 91 -2.95 1.06 15.78
CA PRO A 91 -2.84 0.57 17.15
C PRO A 91 -1.40 0.54 17.69
N TYR A 92 -0.40 0.56 16.80
CA TYR A 92 1.00 0.60 17.20
C TYR A 92 1.43 2.03 17.51
N LYS A 93 2.49 2.18 18.30
CA LYS A 93 2.95 3.49 18.77
C LYS A 93 3.84 4.16 17.74
N ILE A 94 3.41 5.30 17.21
CA ILE A 94 4.26 6.22 16.43
C ILE A 94 4.87 7.23 17.40
N VAL A 95 6.18 7.48 17.30
CA VAL A 95 6.95 8.31 18.23
C VAL A 95 7.87 9.27 17.50
N LYS A 96 8.19 10.38 18.16
CA LYS A 96 9.20 11.33 17.71
C LYS A 96 10.61 10.79 18.00
N ALA A 97 11.42 10.68 16.96
CA ALA A 97 12.85 10.44 17.09
C ALA A 97 13.59 11.68 17.57
N ASP A 98 14.83 11.52 18.02
CA ASP A 98 15.64 12.63 18.54
C ASP A 98 15.92 13.69 17.46
N ASN A 99 16.03 13.27 16.20
CA ASN A 99 16.17 14.17 15.07
C ASN A 99 14.83 14.79 14.62
N GLY A 100 13.69 14.36 15.17
CA GLY A 100 12.33 14.80 14.87
C GLY A 100 11.58 13.98 13.80
N ASP A 101 12.17 12.90 13.28
CA ASP A 101 11.50 12.00 12.33
C ASP A 101 10.40 11.18 12.99
N ALA A 102 9.44 10.73 12.17
CA ALA A 102 8.40 9.79 12.57
C ALA A 102 8.98 8.36 12.67
N TRP A 103 9.08 7.83 13.87
CA TRP A 103 9.53 6.47 14.16
C TRP A 103 8.38 5.66 14.76
N VAL A 104 8.60 4.36 14.94
CA VAL A 104 7.69 3.49 15.69
C VAL A 104 8.37 2.97 16.94
N GLU A 105 7.59 2.61 17.96
CA GLU A 105 8.10 1.99 19.18
C GLU A 105 7.41 0.64 19.39
N VAL A 106 8.21 -0.42 19.49
CA VAL A 106 7.73 -1.79 19.75
C VAL A 106 8.50 -2.35 20.91
N LYS A 107 7.81 -2.89 21.92
CA LYS A 107 8.43 -3.41 23.16
C LYS A 107 9.46 -2.43 23.79
N GLY A 108 9.17 -1.13 23.76
CA GLY A 108 10.06 -0.08 24.28
C GLY A 108 11.26 0.27 23.40
N LYS A 109 11.47 -0.41 22.27
CA LYS A 109 12.52 -0.09 21.30
C LYS A 109 11.97 0.84 20.23
N LYS A 110 12.54 2.05 20.12
CA LYS A 110 12.29 2.96 19.00
C LYS A 110 13.01 2.45 17.76
N MET A 111 12.32 2.40 16.62
CA MET A 111 12.84 1.92 15.33
C MET A 111 12.43 2.88 14.21
N ALA A 112 13.35 3.13 13.29
CA ALA A 112 13.10 3.99 12.14
C ALA A 112 12.22 3.27 11.11
N ALA A 113 11.36 4.01 10.39
CA ALA A 113 10.55 3.42 9.32
C ALA A 113 11.38 2.62 8.27
N PRO A 114 12.58 3.06 7.85
CA PRO A 114 13.45 2.25 7.00
C PRO A 114 13.89 0.90 7.58
N GLU A 115 14.10 0.80 8.90
CA GLU A 115 14.45 -0.47 9.58
C GLU A 115 13.29 -1.46 9.47
N ILE A 116 12.05 -0.97 9.57
CA ILE A 116 10.85 -1.81 9.46
C ILE A 116 10.61 -2.22 8.01
N SER A 117 10.67 -1.28 7.07
CA SER A 117 10.53 -1.58 5.63
C SER A 117 11.63 -2.52 5.14
N ALA A 118 12.84 -2.47 5.71
CA ALA A 118 13.91 -3.41 5.40
C ALA A 118 13.51 -4.86 5.67
N ARG A 119 12.69 -5.15 6.68
CA ARG A 119 12.20 -6.52 6.96
C ARG A 119 11.34 -7.09 5.83
N VAL A 120 10.54 -6.23 5.19
CA VAL A 120 9.74 -6.61 4.01
C VAL A 120 10.66 -6.85 2.81
N ILE A 121 11.64 -5.97 2.60
CA ILE A 121 12.64 -6.11 1.53
C ILE A 121 13.50 -7.37 1.72
N GLU A 122 13.89 -7.69 2.96
CA GLU A 122 14.61 -8.92 3.32
C GLU A 122 13.80 -10.17 2.92
N LYS A 123 12.48 -10.18 3.17
CA LYS A 123 11.61 -11.28 2.72
C LYS A 123 11.56 -11.35 1.19
N MET A 124 11.45 -10.22 0.49
CA MET A 124 11.45 -10.19 -0.99
C MET A 124 12.75 -10.71 -1.58
N LYS A 125 13.88 -10.28 -0.99
CA LYS A 125 15.21 -10.80 -1.32
C LYS A 125 15.29 -12.30 -1.10
N LYS A 126 14.91 -12.80 0.08
CA LYS A 126 14.93 -14.22 0.41
C LYS A 126 14.06 -15.05 -0.55
N THR A 127 12.87 -14.55 -0.91
CA THR A 127 12.00 -15.18 -1.91
C THR A 127 12.69 -15.32 -3.27
N ALA A 128 13.39 -14.28 -3.73
CA ALA A 128 14.16 -14.37 -4.97
C ALA A 128 15.36 -15.32 -4.84
N GLU A 129 16.09 -15.31 -3.72
CA GLU A 129 17.23 -16.20 -3.47
C GLU A 129 16.81 -17.68 -3.44
N GLU A 130 15.69 -18.00 -2.79
CA GLU A 130 15.13 -19.35 -2.75
C GLU A 130 14.74 -19.86 -4.15
N TYR A 131 14.16 -18.98 -4.98
CA TYR A 131 13.82 -19.32 -6.36
C TYR A 131 15.06 -19.50 -7.25
N LEU A 132 16.06 -18.63 -7.10
CA LEU A 132 17.26 -18.62 -7.96
C LEU A 132 18.32 -19.64 -7.54
N GLY A 133 18.33 -20.06 -6.27
CA GLY A 133 19.37 -20.91 -5.71
C GLY A 133 20.72 -20.20 -5.52
N GLU A 134 20.75 -18.86 -5.55
CA GLU A 134 21.95 -18.04 -5.37
C GLU A 134 21.65 -16.78 -4.54
N THR A 135 22.70 -16.17 -3.98
CA THR A 135 22.59 -14.92 -3.21
C THR A 135 22.28 -13.72 -4.12
N VAL A 136 21.33 -12.90 -3.70
CA VAL A 136 20.94 -11.66 -4.38
C VAL A 136 21.52 -10.48 -3.63
N THR A 137 22.26 -9.63 -4.32
CA THR A 137 22.92 -8.46 -3.70
C THR A 137 22.49 -7.13 -4.31
N GLU A 138 21.69 -7.13 -5.37
CA GLU A 138 21.37 -5.93 -6.13
C GLU A 138 19.86 -5.87 -6.44
N ALA A 139 19.28 -4.68 -6.36
CA ALA A 139 17.86 -4.49 -6.61
C ALA A 139 17.53 -3.13 -7.24
N VAL A 140 16.39 -3.11 -7.95
CA VAL A 140 15.61 -1.92 -8.27
C VAL A 140 14.40 -1.90 -7.34
N ILE A 141 14.11 -0.79 -6.69
CA ILE A 141 13.01 -0.66 -5.73
C ILE A 141 12.06 0.46 -6.18
N THR A 142 10.76 0.21 -6.12
CA THR A 142 9.73 1.19 -6.50
C THR A 142 9.48 2.22 -5.39
N VAL A 143 9.05 3.42 -5.79
CA VAL A 143 8.48 4.46 -4.92
C VAL A 143 7.34 5.18 -5.65
N PRO A 144 6.38 5.79 -4.92
CA PRO A 144 5.39 6.68 -5.51
C PRO A 144 6.06 7.81 -6.29
N ALA A 145 5.47 8.23 -7.41
CA ALA A 145 6.06 9.27 -8.24
C ALA A 145 6.21 10.59 -7.47
N TYR A 146 5.23 10.89 -6.61
CA TYR A 146 5.20 12.11 -5.81
C TYR A 146 6.01 12.04 -4.49
N PHE A 147 6.81 10.98 -4.27
CA PHE A 147 7.74 10.95 -3.15
C PHE A 147 8.81 12.04 -3.26
N ASN A 148 9.03 12.76 -2.15
CA ASN A 148 10.08 13.77 -2.03
C ASN A 148 11.46 13.12 -1.79
N ASP A 149 12.52 13.95 -1.76
CA ASP A 149 13.90 13.50 -1.60
C ASP A 149 14.13 12.70 -0.30
N SER A 150 13.51 13.11 0.82
CA SER A 150 13.64 12.41 2.10
C SER A 150 13.03 11.01 2.04
N GLN A 151 11.84 10.87 1.45
CA GLN A 151 11.15 9.59 1.31
C GLN A 151 11.88 8.64 0.34
N ARG A 152 12.42 9.17 -0.77
CA ARG A 152 13.26 8.42 -1.71
C ARG A 152 14.53 7.93 -1.05
N GLN A 153 15.22 8.79 -0.30
CA GLN A 153 16.45 8.43 0.39
C GLN A 153 16.18 7.39 1.49
N ALA A 154 15.14 7.58 2.30
CA ALA A 154 14.73 6.64 3.33
C ALA A 154 14.37 5.24 2.77
N THR A 155 13.73 5.19 1.59
CA THR A 155 13.46 3.91 0.90
C THR A 155 14.74 3.25 0.40
N LYS A 156 15.68 4.04 -0.15
CA LYS A 156 17.01 3.55 -0.55
C LYS A 156 17.79 2.99 0.65
N ASP A 157 17.70 3.67 1.79
CA ASP A 157 18.31 3.22 3.04
C ASP A 157 17.70 1.92 3.55
N ALA A 158 16.37 1.74 3.43
CA ALA A 158 15.71 0.47 3.74
C ALA A 158 16.27 -0.69 2.90
N GLY A 159 16.50 -0.46 1.59
CA GLY A 159 17.15 -1.44 0.72
C GLY A 159 18.58 -1.77 1.15
N LYS A 160 19.35 -0.76 1.56
CA LYS A 160 20.71 -0.94 2.08
C LYS A 160 20.72 -1.73 3.39
N ILE A 161 19.81 -1.43 4.32
CA ILE A 161 19.65 -2.16 5.59
C ILE A 161 19.33 -3.64 5.33
N ALA A 162 18.49 -3.93 4.34
CA ALA A 162 18.17 -5.28 3.89
C ALA A 162 19.32 -6.02 3.16
N GLY A 163 20.50 -5.40 3.07
CA GLY A 163 21.67 -5.97 2.41
C GLY A 163 21.57 -6.02 0.88
N LEU A 164 20.92 -5.02 0.27
CA LEU A 164 20.85 -4.82 -1.18
C LEU A 164 21.59 -3.54 -1.59
N ASN A 165 22.35 -3.64 -2.67
CA ASN A 165 22.84 -2.50 -3.44
C ASN A 165 21.71 -1.99 -4.34
N VAL A 166 21.06 -0.90 -3.92
CA VAL A 166 19.95 -0.30 -4.66
C VAL A 166 20.48 0.42 -5.91
N LYS A 167 20.37 -0.25 -7.05
CA LYS A 167 20.85 0.26 -8.36
C LYS A 167 20.01 1.41 -8.88
N ARG A 168 18.71 1.37 -8.61
CA ARG A 168 17.76 2.38 -9.04
C ARG A 168 16.59 2.43 -8.07
N ILE A 169 16.16 3.65 -7.77
CA ILE A 169 14.81 3.93 -7.28
C ILE A 169 14.00 4.32 -8.51
N ILE A 170 12.92 3.58 -8.79
CA ILE A 170 12.05 3.83 -9.95
C ILE A 170 10.67 4.27 -9.47
N ASN A 171 10.03 5.17 -10.21
CA ASN A 171 8.67 5.57 -9.91
C ASN A 171 7.70 4.44 -10.28
N GLU A 172 6.72 4.17 -9.42
CA GLU A 172 5.66 3.18 -9.62
C GLU A 172 4.95 3.32 -10.98
N PRO A 173 4.43 4.50 -11.36
CA PRO A 173 3.76 4.63 -12.66
C PRO A 173 4.71 4.44 -13.84
N THR A 174 5.99 4.79 -13.71
CA THR A 174 7.01 4.49 -14.74
C THR A 174 7.27 3.00 -14.85
N ALA A 175 7.35 2.27 -13.73
CA ALA A 175 7.50 0.82 -13.74
C ALA A 175 6.29 0.13 -14.37
N ALA A 176 5.08 0.62 -14.10
CA ALA A 176 3.85 0.13 -14.74
C ALA A 176 3.82 0.42 -16.25
N ALA A 177 4.24 1.62 -16.67
CA ALA A 177 4.38 1.99 -18.06
C ALA A 177 5.38 1.11 -18.81
N LEU A 178 6.53 0.80 -18.19
CA LEU A 178 7.51 -0.15 -18.75
C LEU A 178 6.89 -1.55 -18.92
N ALA A 179 6.19 -2.05 -17.89
CA ALA A 179 5.53 -3.35 -17.95
C ALA A 179 4.45 -3.39 -19.04
N TYR A 180 3.70 -2.31 -19.23
CA TYR A 180 2.71 -2.18 -20.29
C TYR A 180 3.37 -2.12 -21.69
N GLY A 181 4.36 -1.24 -21.85
CA GLY A 181 5.01 -0.96 -23.13
C GLY A 181 5.89 -2.09 -23.63
N MET A 182 6.45 -2.94 -22.76
CA MET A 182 7.30 -4.07 -23.16
C MET A 182 6.62 -5.01 -24.17
N ASP A 183 5.35 -5.36 -23.96
CA ASP A 183 4.62 -6.33 -24.79
C ASP A 183 3.63 -5.71 -25.78
N LYS A 184 3.13 -4.49 -25.50
CA LYS A 184 1.94 -3.93 -26.17
C LYS A 184 2.17 -2.68 -27.02
N LEU A 185 3.39 -2.12 -27.01
CA LEU A 185 3.64 -0.91 -27.77
C LEU A 185 3.72 -1.20 -29.28
N THR A 186 2.90 -0.47 -30.05
CA THR A 186 2.98 -0.37 -31.51
C THR A 186 2.82 1.10 -31.88
N GLY A 187 3.89 1.73 -32.36
CA GLY A 187 3.93 3.17 -32.63
C GLY A 187 3.90 4.04 -31.38
N ASP A 188 3.91 5.35 -31.60
CA ASP A 188 3.93 6.35 -30.54
C ASP A 188 2.57 6.44 -29.85
N LYS A 189 2.57 6.49 -28.52
CA LYS A 189 1.37 6.58 -27.68
C LYS A 189 1.58 7.51 -26.51
N THR A 190 0.57 8.30 -26.19
CA THR A 190 0.46 9.01 -24.91
C THR A 190 -0.49 8.27 -23.99
N VAL A 191 -0.01 7.87 -22.82
CA VAL A 191 -0.81 7.14 -21.82
C VAL A 191 -0.94 7.91 -20.52
N ALA A 192 -2.07 7.73 -19.84
CA ALA A 192 -2.26 8.15 -18.46
C ALA A 192 -2.19 6.93 -17.54
N VAL A 193 -1.19 6.88 -16.66
CA VAL A 193 -1.12 5.88 -15.60
C VAL A 193 -1.83 6.43 -14.38
N TYR A 194 -2.94 5.81 -13.99
CA TYR A 194 -3.70 6.12 -12.77
C TYR A 194 -3.43 5.01 -11.75
N ASP A 195 -2.65 5.30 -10.72
CA ASP A 195 -2.27 4.36 -9.68
C ASP A 195 -2.94 4.72 -8.36
N LEU A 196 -3.96 3.95 -7.97
CA LEU A 196 -4.61 4.08 -6.67
C LEU A 196 -4.33 2.83 -5.83
N GLY A 197 -3.33 2.95 -4.96
CA GLY A 197 -2.83 1.89 -4.11
C GLY A 197 -3.50 1.84 -2.74
N GLY A 198 -2.79 1.22 -1.79
CA GLY A 198 -3.24 1.09 -0.40
C GLY A 198 -3.14 2.38 0.41
N GLY A 199 -2.21 3.28 0.08
CA GLY A 199 -2.07 4.54 0.83
C GLY A 199 -1.57 5.74 0.02
N THR A 200 -1.38 5.56 -1.29
CA THR A 200 -0.94 6.62 -2.19
C THR A 200 -1.76 6.58 -3.46
N PHE A 201 -1.93 7.76 -4.04
CA PHE A 201 -2.51 7.98 -5.35
C PHE A 201 -1.49 8.73 -6.21
N ASP A 202 -1.17 8.21 -7.38
CA ASP A 202 -0.35 8.88 -8.38
C ASP A 202 -1.07 8.89 -9.73
N VAL A 203 -0.87 9.97 -10.48
CA VAL A 203 -1.21 10.05 -11.90
C VAL A 203 -0.01 10.57 -12.67
N SER A 204 0.39 9.86 -13.72
CA SER A 204 1.46 10.28 -14.62
C SER A 204 1.00 10.24 -16.06
N ILE A 205 1.33 11.30 -16.81
CA ILE A 205 1.17 11.32 -18.26
C ILE A 205 2.52 10.95 -18.87
N ILE A 206 2.52 9.90 -19.68
CA ILE A 206 3.74 9.28 -20.20
C ILE A 206 3.61 9.15 -21.71
N GLU A 207 4.56 9.74 -22.41
CA GLU A 207 4.75 9.53 -23.84
C GLU A 207 5.66 8.32 -24.05
N MET A 208 5.23 7.44 -24.94
CA MET A 208 5.93 6.22 -25.29
C MET A 208 6.21 6.28 -26.79
N GLU A 209 7.48 6.30 -27.16
CA GLU A 209 7.91 6.39 -28.56
C GLU A 209 8.71 5.14 -28.94
N ASP A 210 8.56 4.68 -30.18
CA ASP A 210 9.41 3.63 -30.78
C ASP A 210 10.37 4.27 -31.78
N ILE A 211 11.58 4.57 -31.31
CA ILE A 211 12.63 5.22 -32.13
C ILE A 211 13.63 4.15 -32.52
N ASP A 212 13.72 3.83 -33.81
CA ASP A 212 14.67 2.86 -34.36
C ASP A 212 14.62 1.46 -33.70
N GLY A 213 13.45 1.05 -33.17
CA GLY A 213 13.27 -0.22 -32.47
C GLY A 213 13.63 -0.17 -30.98
N GLU A 214 14.01 0.99 -30.47
CA GLU A 214 14.20 1.26 -29.05
C GLU A 214 12.97 2.00 -28.47
N LYS A 215 12.41 1.44 -27.40
CA LYS A 215 11.24 2.02 -26.72
C LYS A 215 11.70 3.11 -25.75
N HIS A 216 11.32 4.35 -26.04
CA HIS A 216 11.55 5.51 -25.17
C HIS A 216 10.30 5.80 -24.35
N PHE A 217 10.51 6.13 -23.07
CA PHE A 217 9.43 6.46 -22.13
C PHE A 217 9.75 7.80 -21.48
N GLU A 218 8.98 8.83 -21.82
CA GLU A 218 9.13 10.17 -21.27
C GLU A 218 7.94 10.49 -20.35
N VAL A 219 8.23 10.85 -19.10
CA VAL A 219 7.20 11.32 -18.17
C VAL A 219 6.99 12.82 -18.41
N LEU A 220 5.91 13.17 -19.09
CA LEU A 220 5.55 14.56 -19.40
C LEU A 220 5.13 15.34 -18.15
N SER A 221 4.34 14.69 -17.28
CA SER A 221 3.90 15.27 -16.02
C SER A 221 3.56 14.19 -15.00
N THR A 222 3.60 14.56 -13.72
CA THR A 222 3.12 13.71 -12.64
C THR A 222 2.46 14.55 -11.56
N ASN A 223 1.40 14.03 -10.97
CA ASN A 223 0.73 14.61 -9.82
C ASN A 223 0.17 13.48 -8.93
N GLY A 224 -0.35 13.79 -7.75
CA GLY A 224 -0.86 12.76 -6.85
C GLY A 224 -1.12 13.24 -5.43
N ASP A 225 -1.43 12.27 -4.57
CA ASP A 225 -1.63 12.45 -3.14
C ASP A 225 -0.97 11.27 -2.39
N THR A 226 0.11 11.56 -1.66
CA THR A 226 0.88 10.56 -0.89
C THR A 226 0.18 10.11 0.40
N PHE A 227 -1.07 10.55 0.62
CA PHE A 227 -1.91 10.22 1.77
C PHE A 227 -3.38 10.03 1.33
N LEU A 228 -3.56 9.24 0.27
CA LEU A 228 -4.85 8.85 -0.27
C LEU A 228 -4.75 7.44 -0.85
N GLY A 229 -5.46 6.47 -0.29
CA GLY A 229 -5.53 5.12 -0.83
C GLY A 229 -6.52 4.24 -0.10
N GLY A 230 -6.46 2.93 -0.36
CA GLY A 230 -7.41 1.97 0.19
C GLY A 230 -7.56 1.94 1.71
N GLU A 231 -6.52 2.32 2.47
CA GLU A 231 -6.59 2.46 3.93
C GLU A 231 -7.57 3.56 4.35
N ASP A 232 -7.65 4.66 3.60
CA ASP A 232 -8.60 5.74 3.89
C ASP A 232 -10.04 5.30 3.58
N PHE A 233 -10.24 4.43 2.59
CA PHE A 233 -11.53 3.82 2.28
C PHE A 233 -11.96 2.87 3.40
N ASP A 234 -11.04 2.03 3.89
CA ASP A 234 -11.30 1.13 5.01
C ASP A 234 -11.70 1.92 6.25
N GLN A 235 -11.03 3.05 6.52
CA GLN A 235 -11.36 3.91 7.66
C GLN A 235 -12.78 4.49 7.60
N ARG A 236 -13.30 4.81 6.40
CA ARG A 236 -14.69 5.26 6.25
C ARG A 236 -15.70 4.16 6.59
N ILE A 237 -15.39 2.92 6.22
CA ILE A 237 -16.23 1.76 6.56
C ILE A 237 -16.15 1.49 8.07
N ILE A 238 -14.95 1.49 8.66
CA ILE A 238 -14.76 1.29 10.11
C ILE A 238 -15.56 2.34 10.91
N SER A 239 -15.43 3.61 10.54
CA SER A 239 -16.15 4.71 11.22
C SER A 239 -17.67 4.51 11.15
N TYR A 240 -18.19 4.14 9.97
CA TYR A 240 -19.60 3.83 9.80
C TYR A 240 -20.04 2.63 10.67
N LEU A 241 -19.28 1.54 10.68
CA LEU A 241 -19.60 0.34 11.48
C LEU A 241 -19.60 0.63 12.98
N VAL A 242 -18.64 1.42 13.47
CA VAL A 242 -18.56 1.87 14.86
C VAL A 242 -19.78 2.71 15.23
N GLU A 243 -20.14 3.68 14.38
CA GLU A 243 -21.31 4.54 14.62
C GLU A 243 -22.62 3.73 14.65
N GLU A 244 -22.83 2.83 13.70
CA GLU A 244 -24.03 1.99 13.66
C GLU A 244 -24.08 1.02 14.84
N PHE A 245 -22.96 0.40 15.20
CA PHE A 245 -22.89 -0.47 16.37
C PHE A 245 -23.17 0.29 17.68
N LYS A 246 -22.67 1.52 17.81
CA LYS A 246 -22.96 2.38 18.97
C LYS A 246 -24.42 2.78 19.04
N LYS A 247 -25.07 3.05 17.90
CA LYS A 247 -26.52 3.34 17.84
C LYS A 247 -27.36 2.13 18.25
N ASP A 248 -26.98 0.93 17.80
CA ASP A 248 -27.74 -0.31 18.02
C ASP A 248 -27.50 -0.90 19.42
N GLN A 249 -26.24 -0.95 19.86
CA GLN A 249 -25.83 -1.65 21.09
C GLN A 249 -25.43 -0.72 22.25
N GLY A 250 -25.31 0.59 22.00
CA GLY A 250 -24.92 1.57 23.03
C GLY A 250 -23.45 1.51 23.47
N VAL A 251 -22.61 0.70 22.80
CA VAL A 251 -21.21 0.47 23.14
C VAL A 251 -20.29 1.09 22.10
N ASP A 252 -19.26 1.79 22.55
CA ASP A 252 -18.27 2.42 21.69
C ASP A 252 -17.04 1.52 21.49
N LEU A 253 -16.91 0.96 20.28
CA LEU A 253 -15.82 0.04 19.94
C LEU A 253 -14.47 0.73 19.78
N THR A 254 -14.39 2.07 19.71
CA THR A 254 -13.10 2.76 19.55
C THR A 254 -12.16 2.59 20.74
N ASN A 255 -12.70 2.18 21.89
CA ASN A 255 -11.93 1.99 23.12
C ASN A 255 -11.40 0.55 23.28
N ASP A 256 -11.70 -0.34 22.34
CA ASP A 256 -11.28 -1.74 22.35
C ASP A 256 -10.34 -2.03 21.16
N PRO A 257 -9.01 -2.06 21.37
CA PRO A 257 -8.04 -2.28 20.30
C PRO A 257 -8.22 -3.61 19.56
N MET A 258 -8.68 -4.66 20.25
CA MET A 258 -8.92 -5.96 19.62
C MET A 258 -10.18 -5.90 18.74
N ALA A 259 -11.24 -5.24 19.20
CA ALA A 259 -12.43 -5.02 18.39
C ALA A 259 -12.12 -4.18 17.13
N LEU A 260 -11.33 -3.10 17.28
CA LEU A 260 -10.90 -2.27 16.16
C LEU A 260 -10.07 -3.04 15.13
N GLN A 261 -9.15 -3.89 15.56
CA GLN A 261 -8.35 -4.70 14.63
C GLN A 261 -9.24 -5.70 13.85
N ARG A 262 -10.22 -6.31 14.51
CA ARG A 262 -11.20 -7.20 13.83
C ARG A 262 -12.12 -6.43 12.88
N LEU A 263 -12.54 -5.23 13.27
CA LEU A 263 -13.31 -4.32 12.41
C LEU A 263 -12.51 -3.93 11.17
N LYS A 264 -11.22 -3.63 11.30
CA LYS A 264 -10.34 -3.29 10.18
C LYS A 264 -10.29 -4.41 9.14
N GLU A 265 -10.04 -5.64 9.58
CA GLU A 265 -10.00 -6.80 8.68
C GLU A 265 -11.36 -7.05 8.01
N ALA A 266 -12.45 -6.93 8.76
CA ALA A 266 -13.79 -7.11 8.22
C ALA A 266 -14.21 -5.99 7.25
N ALA A 267 -13.77 -4.75 7.50
CA ALA A 267 -13.99 -3.60 6.64
C ALA A 267 -13.22 -3.73 5.32
N GLU A 268 -11.92 -4.08 5.36
CA GLU A 268 -11.11 -4.35 4.17
C GLU A 268 -11.77 -5.44 3.31
N LYS A 269 -12.17 -6.55 3.96
CA LYS A 269 -12.85 -7.66 3.28
C LYS A 269 -14.17 -7.23 2.64
N ALA A 270 -15.02 -6.51 3.38
CA ALA A 270 -16.29 -6.00 2.87
C ALA A 270 -16.11 -5.06 1.68
N LYS A 271 -15.12 -4.15 1.73
CA LYS A 271 -14.76 -3.26 0.62
C LYS A 271 -14.42 -4.06 -0.65
N ILE A 272 -13.59 -5.09 -0.50
CA ILE A 272 -13.15 -5.93 -1.61
C ILE A 272 -14.34 -6.73 -2.19
N GLU A 273 -15.17 -7.33 -1.34
CA GLU A 273 -16.36 -8.08 -1.78
C GLU A 273 -17.36 -7.20 -2.53
N LEU A 274 -17.55 -5.95 -2.10
CA LEU A 274 -18.41 -4.97 -2.77
C LEU A 274 -17.89 -4.49 -4.13
N SER A 275 -16.65 -4.82 -4.48
CA SER A 275 -16.13 -4.56 -5.82
C SER A 275 -16.69 -5.52 -6.88
N SER A 276 -17.27 -6.65 -6.46
CA SER A 276 -17.94 -7.61 -7.34
C SER A 276 -19.41 -7.86 -6.98
N SER A 277 -19.79 -7.62 -5.72
CA SER A 277 -21.14 -7.84 -5.20
C SER A 277 -21.86 -6.52 -4.90
N GLU A 278 -23.20 -6.51 -4.96
CA GLU A 278 -24.00 -5.30 -4.62
C GLU A 278 -24.18 -5.12 -3.10
N GLN A 279 -23.99 -6.19 -2.33
CA GLN A 279 -24.11 -6.20 -0.88
C GLN A 279 -23.18 -7.25 -0.25
N THR A 280 -22.79 -7.00 0.99
CA THR A 280 -22.09 -7.95 1.87
C THR A 280 -22.60 -7.80 3.31
N GLU A 281 -22.25 -8.74 4.18
CA GLU A 281 -22.59 -8.74 5.59
C GLU A 281 -21.31 -8.75 6.43
N VAL A 282 -21.14 -7.70 7.24
CA VAL A 282 -20.08 -7.63 8.25
C VAL A 282 -20.59 -8.33 9.49
N ASN A 283 -20.10 -9.54 9.74
CA ASN A 283 -20.48 -10.37 10.87
C ASN A 283 -19.27 -10.65 11.79
N LEU A 284 -19.26 -10.02 12.97
CA LEU A 284 -18.25 -10.19 14.01
C LEU A 284 -18.91 -10.71 15.29
N PRO A 285 -18.94 -12.04 15.50
CA PRO A 285 -19.45 -12.59 16.74
C PRO A 285 -18.48 -12.29 17.91
N TYR A 286 -19.03 -12.04 19.10
CA TYR A 286 -18.23 -11.72 20.29
C TYR A 286 -17.26 -10.56 20.03
N VAL A 287 -17.74 -9.49 19.38
CA VAL A 287 -16.90 -8.33 19.02
C VAL A 287 -16.43 -7.59 20.26
N THR A 288 -17.26 -7.54 21.30
CA THR A 288 -16.95 -6.99 22.62
C THR A 288 -17.93 -7.58 23.66
N ALA A 289 -17.86 -7.12 24.92
CA ALA A 289 -18.81 -7.49 25.97
C ALA A 289 -19.13 -6.28 26.87
N ASP A 290 -20.34 -6.25 27.43
CA ASP A 290 -20.75 -5.29 28.45
C ASP A 290 -21.37 -5.99 29.67
N ALA A 291 -21.97 -5.23 30.59
CA ALA A 291 -22.63 -5.78 31.78
C ALA A 291 -23.80 -6.74 31.46
N SER A 292 -24.39 -6.68 30.26
CA SER A 292 -25.45 -7.57 29.79
C SER A 292 -24.92 -8.84 29.11
N GLY A 293 -23.60 -8.93 28.86
CA GLY A 293 -22.94 -10.08 28.27
C GLY A 293 -22.25 -9.79 26.94
N PRO A 294 -21.91 -10.83 26.16
CA PRO A 294 -21.23 -10.68 24.89
C PRO A 294 -22.10 -9.98 23.85
N LYS A 295 -21.46 -9.15 23.02
CA LYS A 295 -22.08 -8.42 21.91
C LYS A 295 -21.56 -8.92 20.57
N HIS A 296 -22.41 -8.83 19.55
CA HIS A 296 -22.12 -9.26 18.18
C HIS A 296 -22.41 -8.10 17.24
N LEU A 297 -21.58 -7.90 16.23
CA LEU A 297 -21.85 -6.95 15.16
C LEU A 297 -22.35 -7.72 13.96
N ASN A 298 -23.55 -7.39 13.49
CA ASN A 298 -24.12 -7.90 12.25
C ASN A 298 -24.71 -6.73 11.47
N ILE A 299 -23.98 -6.24 10.46
CA ILE A 299 -24.37 -5.09 9.66
C ILE A 299 -24.29 -5.46 8.18
N LYS A 300 -25.41 -5.30 7.47
CA LYS A 300 -25.43 -5.38 6.01
C LYS A 300 -24.89 -4.07 5.42
N LEU A 301 -23.93 -4.19 4.52
CA LEU A 301 -23.33 -3.06 3.80
C LEU A 301 -23.60 -3.23 2.30
N THR A 302 -24.18 -2.21 1.66
CA THR A 302 -24.42 -2.19 0.21
C THR A 302 -23.33 -1.42 -0.51
N ARG A 303 -23.11 -1.70 -1.80
CA ARG A 303 -22.18 -0.94 -2.64
C ARG A 303 -22.55 0.53 -2.67
N ALA A 304 -23.84 0.85 -2.82
CA ALA A 304 -24.34 2.22 -2.78
C ALA A 304 -23.98 2.95 -1.46
N LYS A 305 -24.06 2.24 -0.33
CA LYS A 305 -23.63 2.80 0.96
C LYS A 305 -22.12 3.03 0.98
N LEU A 306 -21.31 2.06 0.55
CA LEU A 306 -19.86 2.23 0.41
C LEU A 306 -19.51 3.44 -0.46
N GLU A 307 -20.09 3.55 -1.65
CA GLU A 307 -19.87 4.69 -2.56
C GLU A 307 -20.18 6.02 -1.88
N SER A 308 -21.29 6.11 -1.13
CA SER A 308 -21.62 7.33 -0.39
C SER A 308 -20.62 7.71 0.70
N LEU A 309 -19.94 6.71 1.30
CA LEU A 309 -18.97 6.91 2.38
C LEU A 309 -17.61 7.41 1.87
N VAL A 310 -17.29 7.15 0.60
CA VAL A 310 -15.97 7.40 -0.01
C VAL A 310 -16.00 8.37 -1.20
N ASP A 311 -17.16 8.92 -1.55
CA ASP A 311 -17.35 9.81 -2.70
C ASP A 311 -16.39 11.02 -2.70
N ASP A 312 -16.12 11.61 -1.55
CA ASP A 312 -15.15 12.71 -1.42
C ASP A 312 -13.70 12.25 -1.64
N LEU A 313 -13.35 11.02 -1.23
CA LEU A 313 -12.02 10.43 -1.49
C LEU A 313 -11.82 10.21 -2.99
N LEU A 314 -12.87 9.77 -3.70
CA LEU A 314 -12.85 9.62 -5.16
C LEU A 314 -12.73 10.99 -5.85
N LYS A 315 -13.48 12.00 -5.39
CA LYS A 315 -13.35 13.36 -5.94
C LYS A 315 -11.94 13.94 -5.76
N ARG A 316 -11.23 13.58 -4.68
CA ARG A 316 -9.84 14.00 -4.44
C ARG A 316 -8.87 13.44 -5.48
N THR A 317 -9.17 12.35 -6.18
CA THR A 317 -8.29 11.82 -7.24
C THR A 317 -8.42 12.58 -8.57
N ILE A 318 -9.51 13.31 -8.78
CA ILE A 318 -9.81 13.98 -10.04
C ILE A 318 -8.94 15.21 -10.29
N GLU A 319 -8.71 16.04 -9.26
CA GLU A 319 -7.95 17.29 -9.41
C GLU A 319 -6.47 17.06 -9.77
N PRO A 320 -5.76 16.07 -9.19
CA PRO A 320 -4.44 15.69 -9.67
C PRO A 320 -4.43 15.26 -11.14
N CYS A 321 -5.44 14.53 -11.63
CA CYS A 321 -5.54 14.15 -13.05
C CYS A 321 -5.66 15.36 -13.96
N LYS A 322 -6.53 16.32 -13.61
CA LYS A 322 -6.67 17.59 -14.36
C LYS A 322 -5.37 18.38 -14.37
N THR A 323 -4.68 18.42 -13.24
CA THR A 323 -3.41 19.14 -13.10
C THR A 323 -2.32 18.47 -13.93
N ALA A 324 -2.21 17.14 -13.90
CA ALA A 324 -1.25 16.41 -14.72
C ALA A 324 -1.48 16.65 -16.22
N LEU A 325 -2.72 16.61 -16.70
CA LEU A 325 -3.04 16.93 -18.10
C LEU A 325 -2.63 18.36 -18.46
N LYS A 326 -2.97 19.33 -17.60
CA LYS A 326 -2.62 20.74 -17.80
C LYS A 326 -1.11 20.96 -17.85
N ASP A 327 -0.35 20.33 -16.95
CA ASP A 327 1.10 20.47 -16.86
C ASP A 327 1.80 19.81 -18.07
N ALA A 328 1.25 18.70 -18.58
CA ALA A 328 1.66 18.08 -19.84
C ALA A 328 1.22 18.89 -21.08
N LYS A 329 0.37 19.93 -20.91
CA LYS A 329 -0.24 20.73 -21.99
C LYS A 329 -1.10 19.90 -22.95
N LEU A 330 -1.76 18.87 -22.41
CA LEU A 330 -2.63 17.97 -23.15
C LEU A 330 -4.07 18.09 -22.65
N SER A 331 -5.02 17.76 -23.53
CA SER A 331 -6.42 17.53 -23.19
C SER A 331 -6.66 16.05 -22.93
N SER A 332 -7.81 15.70 -22.36
CA SER A 332 -8.21 14.30 -22.19
C SER A 332 -8.41 13.56 -23.53
N GLY A 333 -8.61 14.30 -24.64
CA GLY A 333 -8.75 13.71 -25.97
C GLY A 333 -7.41 13.34 -26.62
N ASP A 334 -6.30 13.79 -26.04
CA ASP A 334 -4.93 13.50 -26.52
C ASP A 334 -4.32 12.27 -25.82
N ILE A 335 -5.06 11.64 -24.90
CA ILE A 335 -4.63 10.42 -24.21
C ILE A 335 -5.14 9.20 -24.98
N ASP A 336 -4.23 8.39 -25.50
CA ASP A 336 -4.55 7.19 -26.26
C ASP A 336 -5.09 6.08 -25.36
N GLU A 337 -4.48 5.90 -24.17
CA GLU A 337 -4.84 4.84 -23.24
C GLU A 337 -4.75 5.26 -21.77
N VAL A 338 -5.62 4.68 -20.95
CA VAL A 338 -5.60 4.82 -19.49
C VAL A 338 -5.22 3.49 -18.87
N ILE A 339 -4.15 3.48 -18.09
CA ILE A 339 -3.64 2.30 -17.39
C ILE A 339 -4.00 2.42 -15.91
N LEU A 340 -4.90 1.55 -15.44
CA LEU A 340 -5.27 1.47 -14.03
C LEU A 340 -4.32 0.54 -13.27
N VAL A 341 -3.68 1.07 -12.23
CA VAL A 341 -2.72 0.38 -11.37
C VAL A 341 -3.17 0.50 -9.91
N GLY A 342 -2.77 -0.47 -9.08
CA GLY A 342 -3.10 -0.46 -7.65
C GLY A 342 -4.45 -1.13 -7.35
N GLY A 343 -4.50 -1.87 -6.24
CA GLY A 343 -5.66 -2.71 -5.91
C GLY A 343 -6.97 -1.95 -5.70
N GLN A 344 -6.90 -0.67 -5.32
CA GLN A 344 -8.08 0.13 -5.04
C GLN A 344 -8.80 0.60 -6.32
N THR A 345 -8.15 0.53 -7.49
CA THR A 345 -8.79 0.74 -8.80
C THR A 345 -9.79 -0.36 -9.18
N ARG A 346 -9.80 -1.48 -8.46
CA ARG A 346 -10.79 -2.56 -8.67
C ARG A 346 -12.21 -2.20 -8.23
N MET A 347 -12.38 -1.11 -7.47
CA MET A 347 -13.70 -0.62 -7.09
C MET A 347 -14.43 -0.08 -8.35
N PRO A 348 -15.64 -0.54 -8.67
CA PRO A 348 -16.36 -0.13 -9.88
C PRO A 348 -16.61 1.38 -10.04
N LYS A 349 -16.61 2.14 -8.95
CA LYS A 349 -16.79 3.61 -8.98
C LYS A 349 -15.51 4.37 -9.34
N VAL A 350 -14.35 3.72 -9.23
CA VAL A 350 -13.05 4.30 -9.59
C VAL A 350 -12.82 4.22 -11.10
N GLY A 351 -13.10 3.07 -11.70
CA GLY A 351 -12.98 2.83 -13.15
C GLY A 351 -14.12 3.44 -13.95
#